data_AF-A0A2P5LN92-F1
#
_entry.id   AF-A0A2P5LN92-F1
#
_cell.length_a   1.000
_cell.length_b   1.000
_cell.length_c   1.000
_cell.angle_alpha   90.00
_cell.angle_beta   90.00
_cell.angle_gamma   90.00
#
_symmetry.space_group_name_H-M   'P 1'
#
loop_
_entity.id
_entity.type
_entity.pdbx_description
1 polymer ?
#
loop_
_entity_poly.entity_id
_entity_poly.type
_entity_poly.pdbx_seq_one_letter_code
_entity_poly.pdbx_strand_id
1 'polypeptide(L)'
;MTFALHDHLVRGLSKKPQTLGLEANAGLVAQCTTIAAACKMDGLSFEAARADAWAAKRTSDGSVLDILIALHACDTATDDAIHLGIVAHASLIVTAPCCQHEIAPQIAAAGSDLEGLLKFGLLKQRHADLVTDAARALLLEAEGYAVRVIEFVSTEHSAKNLMIAAVRSAEVDRSAAAEQYRRLAVSAGFQHHRLAELLRNGS
;
A
#
# COMPACT_ATOMS: atom_id res chain seq x y z
N MET A 1 -3.66 -9.65 -12.45
CA MET A 1 -3.18 -10.22 -11.18
C MET A 1 -4.28 -10.92 -10.38
N THR A 2 -5.41 -10.25 -10.08
CA THR A 2 -6.49 -10.79 -9.23
C THR A 2 -6.96 -12.19 -9.66
N PHE A 3 -7.18 -12.40 -10.95
CA PHE A 3 -7.52 -13.72 -11.52
C PHE A 3 -6.48 -14.79 -11.20
N ALA A 4 -5.20 -14.52 -11.47
CA ALA A 4 -4.13 -15.50 -11.28
C ALA A 4 -3.92 -15.87 -9.81
N LEU A 5 -3.98 -14.88 -8.90
CA LEU A 5 -3.87 -15.15 -7.47
C LEU A 5 -5.07 -15.96 -6.96
N HIS A 6 -6.29 -15.58 -7.36
CA HIS A 6 -7.50 -16.32 -6.98
C HIS A 6 -7.42 -17.77 -7.48
N ASP A 7 -7.05 -17.96 -8.75
CA ASP A 7 -6.90 -19.30 -9.33
C ASP A 7 -5.81 -20.12 -8.63
N HIS A 8 -4.67 -19.51 -8.28
CA HIS A 8 -3.62 -20.17 -7.52
C HIS A 8 -4.09 -20.60 -6.12
N LEU A 9 -4.85 -19.75 -5.41
CA LEU A 9 -5.43 -20.10 -4.11
C LEU A 9 -6.42 -21.26 -4.24
N VAL A 10 -7.27 -21.24 -5.26
CA VAL A 10 -8.30 -22.27 -5.49
C VAL A 10 -7.67 -23.58 -5.96
N ARG A 11 -6.93 -23.56 -7.06
CA ARG A 11 -6.41 -24.77 -7.72
C ARG A 11 -5.07 -25.22 -7.17
N GLY A 12 -4.16 -24.26 -6.94
CA GLY A 12 -2.80 -24.54 -6.48
C GLY A 12 -2.75 -24.90 -4.99
N LEU A 13 -3.53 -24.20 -4.16
CA LEU A 13 -3.50 -24.36 -2.70
C LEU A 13 -4.80 -24.97 -2.11
N SER A 14 -5.76 -25.35 -2.96
CA SER A 14 -7.02 -25.98 -2.55
C SER A 14 -7.80 -25.19 -1.49
N LYS A 15 -7.76 -23.85 -1.58
CA LYS A 15 -8.52 -22.94 -0.72
C LYS A 15 -9.82 -22.51 -1.39
N LYS A 16 -10.72 -21.89 -0.61
CA LYS A 16 -11.99 -21.31 -1.09
C LYS A 16 -12.07 -19.83 -0.73
N PRO A 17 -11.20 -18.98 -1.31
CA PRO A 17 -11.14 -17.57 -0.97
C PRO A 17 -12.41 -16.84 -1.42
N GLN A 18 -12.77 -15.79 -0.69
CA GLN A 18 -13.60 -14.71 -1.22
C GLN A 18 -12.64 -13.60 -1.66
N THR A 19 -12.60 -13.31 -2.95
CA THR A 19 -11.70 -12.32 -3.54
C THR A 19 -12.51 -11.20 -4.16
N LEU A 20 -12.30 -9.98 -3.67
CA LEU A 20 -12.88 -8.77 -4.24
C LEU A 20 -11.77 -7.95 -4.92
N GLY A 21 -11.93 -7.69 -6.22
CA GLY A 21 -11.13 -6.71 -6.94
C GLY A 21 -11.77 -5.33 -6.91
N LEU A 22 -11.09 -4.33 -6.34
CA LEU A 22 -11.51 -2.94 -6.41
C LEU A 22 -10.85 -2.25 -7.61
N GLU A 23 -11.65 -1.56 -8.41
CA GLU A 23 -11.19 -0.80 -9.58
C GLU A 23 -12.08 0.44 -9.73
N ALA A 24 -11.51 1.61 -10.00
CA ALA A 24 -12.28 2.84 -10.16
C ALA A 24 -13.02 2.90 -11.51
N ASN A 25 -12.48 2.24 -12.54
CA ASN A 25 -13.07 2.21 -13.88
C ASN A 25 -14.19 1.16 -13.98
N ALA A 26 -15.44 1.63 -14.00
CA ALA A 26 -16.62 0.77 -14.12
C ALA A 26 -16.64 -0.09 -15.39
N GLY A 27 -16.06 0.39 -16.50
CA GLY A 27 -15.95 -0.38 -17.74
C GLY A 27 -14.99 -1.57 -17.59
N LEU A 28 -13.88 -1.38 -16.89
CA LEU A 28 -12.94 -2.48 -16.58
C LEU A 28 -13.57 -3.48 -15.61
N VAL A 29 -14.31 -3.00 -14.59
CA VAL A 29 -15.09 -3.87 -13.69
C VAL A 29 -16.08 -4.73 -14.46
N ALA A 30 -16.84 -4.16 -15.38
CA ALA A 30 -17.80 -4.92 -16.19
C ALA A 30 -17.11 -6.01 -17.04
N GLN A 31 -15.95 -5.69 -17.62
CA GLN A 31 -15.14 -6.67 -18.36
C GLN A 31 -14.63 -7.78 -17.44
N CYS A 32 -14.05 -7.45 -16.29
CA CYS A 32 -13.56 -8.43 -15.32
C CYS A 32 -14.68 -9.34 -14.80
N THR A 33 -15.84 -8.77 -14.47
CA THR A 33 -17.02 -9.55 -14.04
C THR A 33 -17.49 -10.52 -15.13
N THR A 34 -17.51 -10.08 -16.39
CA THR A 34 -17.86 -10.94 -17.53
C THR A 34 -16.88 -12.10 -17.69
N ILE A 35 -15.58 -11.82 -17.59
CA ILE A 35 -14.53 -12.84 -17.68
C ILE A 35 -14.61 -13.83 -16.52
N ALA A 36 -14.79 -13.35 -15.27
CA ALA A 36 -14.92 -14.21 -14.10
C ALA A 36 -16.11 -15.18 -14.21
N ALA A 37 -17.24 -14.70 -14.72
CA ALA A 37 -18.42 -15.53 -15.00
C ALA A 37 -18.15 -16.57 -16.09
N ALA A 38 -17.53 -16.17 -17.22
CA ALA A 38 -17.19 -17.08 -18.31
C ALA A 38 -16.21 -18.18 -17.87
N CYS A 39 -15.27 -17.84 -16.98
CA CYS A 39 -14.29 -18.77 -16.41
C CYS A 39 -14.82 -19.59 -15.22
N LYS A 40 -16.05 -19.34 -14.75
CA LYS A 40 -16.67 -20.01 -13.58
C LYS A 40 -15.78 -19.91 -12.32
N MET A 41 -15.27 -18.71 -12.05
CA MET A 41 -14.40 -18.47 -10.89
C MET A 41 -15.24 -18.11 -9.66
N ASP A 42 -15.76 -19.13 -8.99
CA ASP A 42 -16.59 -18.97 -7.79
C ASP A 42 -15.83 -18.25 -6.68
N GLY A 43 -16.47 -17.24 -6.07
CA GLY A 43 -15.87 -16.43 -5.00
C GLY A 43 -14.96 -15.29 -5.50
N LEU A 44 -14.83 -15.09 -6.82
CA LEU A 44 -14.18 -13.90 -7.39
C LEU A 44 -15.23 -12.87 -7.82
N SER A 45 -15.15 -11.66 -7.27
CA SER A 45 -16.02 -10.53 -7.61
C SER A 45 -15.22 -9.25 -7.83
N PHE A 46 -15.86 -8.25 -8.45
CA PHE A 46 -15.26 -6.95 -8.72
C PHE A 46 -16.26 -5.83 -8.38
N GLU A 47 -15.75 -4.73 -7.83
CA GLU A 47 -16.55 -3.55 -7.48
C GLU A 47 -15.92 -2.28 -8.03
N ALA A 48 -16.77 -1.41 -8.59
CA ALA A 48 -16.38 -0.10 -9.07
C ALA A 48 -16.23 0.89 -7.91
N ALA A 49 -15.06 0.88 -7.28
CA ALA A 49 -14.77 1.72 -6.12
C ALA A 49 -13.28 2.01 -5.98
N ARG A 50 -12.96 3.14 -5.35
CA ARG A 50 -11.63 3.43 -4.81
C ARG A 50 -11.51 2.89 -3.38
N ALA A 51 -10.29 2.59 -2.96
CA ALA A 51 -10.02 2.03 -1.62
C ALA A 51 -10.50 2.95 -0.48
N ASP A 52 -10.30 4.26 -0.60
CA ASP A 52 -10.76 5.26 0.39
C ASP A 52 -12.29 5.30 0.50
N ALA A 53 -12.99 5.36 -0.63
CA ALA A 53 -14.44 5.34 -0.69
C ALA A 53 -15.03 4.02 -0.17
N TRP A 54 -14.33 2.91 -0.41
CA TRP A 54 -14.76 1.59 0.05
C TRP A 54 -14.52 1.40 1.55
N ALA A 55 -13.40 1.89 2.09
CA ALA A 55 -13.09 1.88 3.52
C ALA A 55 -14.19 2.55 4.35
N ALA A 56 -14.70 3.71 3.89
CA ALA A 56 -15.73 4.46 4.58
C ALA A 56 -17.08 3.72 4.69
N LYS A 57 -17.37 2.77 3.79
CA LYS A 57 -18.64 2.01 3.78
C LYS A 57 -18.61 0.79 4.71
N ARG A 58 -17.43 0.21 4.95
CA ARG A 58 -17.27 -1.12 5.59
C ARG A 58 -17.37 -1.11 7.11
N THR A 59 -17.44 0.05 7.74
CA THR A 59 -17.60 0.20 9.21
C THR A 59 -18.95 -0.32 9.74
N SER A 60 -19.84 -0.84 8.88
CA SER A 60 -21.23 -1.17 9.24
C SER A 60 -21.67 -2.63 9.04
N ASP A 61 -20.95 -3.46 8.26
CA ASP A 61 -21.46 -4.79 7.84
C ASP A 61 -20.73 -5.99 8.48
N GLY A 62 -19.68 -5.75 9.27
CA GLY A 62 -18.93 -6.81 9.96
C GLY A 62 -18.10 -7.72 9.04
N SER A 63 -17.90 -7.34 7.78
CA SER A 63 -17.16 -8.14 6.83
C SER A 63 -15.65 -8.13 7.13
N VAL A 64 -15.08 -9.31 7.37
CA VAL A 64 -13.65 -9.48 7.70
C VAL A 64 -12.81 -9.41 6.42
N LEU A 65 -11.78 -8.56 6.41
CA LEU A 65 -10.78 -8.52 5.34
C LEU A 65 -9.50 -9.19 5.85
N ASP A 66 -9.23 -10.45 5.50
CA ASP A 66 -8.05 -11.13 6.02
C ASP A 66 -6.75 -10.62 5.41
N ILE A 67 -6.77 -10.37 4.09
CA ILE A 67 -5.60 -10.04 3.28
C ILE A 67 -5.92 -8.86 2.36
N LEU A 68 -5.10 -7.82 2.42
CA LEU A 68 -5.08 -6.72 1.44
C LEU A 68 -3.87 -6.83 0.54
N ILE A 69 -4.07 -6.74 -0.78
CA ILE A 69 -3.00 -6.71 -1.77
C ILE A 69 -3.21 -5.52 -2.70
N ALA A 70 -2.22 -4.64 -2.78
CA ALA A 70 -2.22 -3.51 -3.71
C ALA A 70 -0.88 -3.47 -4.48
N LEU A 71 -0.87 -4.00 -5.70
CA LEU A 71 0.31 -3.96 -6.55
C LEU A 71 0.14 -2.89 -7.62
N HIS A 72 1.14 -2.03 -7.77
CA HIS A 72 1.13 -0.89 -8.68
C HIS A 72 0.04 0.15 -8.41
N ALA A 73 -0.41 0.28 -7.16
CA ALA A 73 -1.20 1.44 -6.76
C ALA A 73 -0.28 2.68 -6.79
N CYS A 74 -0.38 3.49 -7.85
CA CYS A 74 0.49 4.64 -8.01
C CYS A 74 0.14 5.76 -7.03
N ASP A 75 1.16 6.55 -6.67
CA ASP A 75 1.04 7.76 -5.87
C ASP A 75 0.41 7.46 -4.49
N THR A 76 -0.47 8.34 -4.04
CA THR A 76 -1.29 8.22 -2.83
C THR A 76 -2.31 7.07 -2.84
N ALA A 77 -2.52 6.38 -3.97
CA ALA A 77 -3.41 5.21 -3.99
C ALA A 77 -2.85 4.04 -3.17
N THR A 78 -1.52 3.91 -3.04
CA THR A 78 -0.91 2.95 -2.11
C THR A 78 -1.28 3.30 -0.67
N ASP A 79 -1.30 4.59 -0.32
CA ASP A 79 -1.64 5.07 1.02
C ASP A 79 -3.12 4.81 1.35
N ASP A 80 -4.03 5.08 0.41
CA ASP A 80 -5.45 4.74 0.54
C ASP A 80 -5.66 3.23 0.76
N ALA A 81 -4.90 2.38 0.06
CA ALA A 81 -4.98 0.93 0.19
C ALA A 81 -4.41 0.42 1.53
N ILE A 82 -3.27 0.97 1.97
CA ILE A 82 -2.69 0.65 3.29
C ILE A 82 -3.68 1.03 4.39
N HIS A 83 -4.24 2.24 4.32
CA HIS A 83 -5.25 2.71 5.27
C HIS A 83 -6.46 1.75 5.31
N LEU A 84 -6.97 1.34 4.14
CA LEU A 84 -8.05 0.35 4.07
C LEU A 84 -7.70 -0.94 4.82
N GLY A 85 -6.49 -1.46 4.62
CA GLY A 85 -6.04 -2.68 5.29
C GLY A 85 -5.99 -2.53 6.81
N ILE A 86 -5.57 -1.36 7.30
CA ILE A 86 -5.47 -1.05 8.72
C ILE A 86 -6.86 -0.97 9.35
N VAL A 87 -7.78 -0.18 8.78
CA VAL A 87 -9.15 0.01 9.32
C VAL A 87 -10.01 -1.23 9.20
N ALA A 88 -9.76 -2.08 8.20
CA ALA A 88 -10.44 -3.37 8.05
C ALA A 88 -9.82 -4.47 8.93
N HIS A 89 -8.85 -4.11 9.78
CA HIS A 89 -8.13 -5.01 10.67
C HIS A 89 -7.45 -6.20 9.98
N ALA A 90 -6.92 -5.99 8.77
CA ALA A 90 -6.32 -7.05 7.98
C ALA A 90 -5.20 -7.77 8.73
N SER A 91 -5.14 -9.09 8.57
CA SER A 91 -4.06 -9.91 9.12
C SER A 91 -2.77 -9.75 8.31
N LEU A 92 -2.89 -9.50 7.01
CA LEU A 92 -1.79 -9.29 6.09
C LEU A 92 -2.09 -8.15 5.12
N ILE A 93 -1.14 -7.22 4.98
CA ILE A 93 -1.14 -6.15 3.98
C ILE A 93 0.11 -6.33 3.12
N VAL A 94 -0.05 -6.41 1.81
CA VAL A 94 1.06 -6.49 0.84
C VAL A 94 0.91 -5.41 -0.20
N THR A 95 1.92 -4.54 -0.33
CA THR A 95 1.95 -3.52 -1.35
C THR A 95 3.24 -3.58 -2.17
N ALA A 96 3.12 -3.32 -3.48
CA ALA A 96 4.26 -3.03 -4.35
C ALA A 96 4.13 -1.57 -4.83
N PRO A 97 4.74 -0.62 -4.09
CA PRO A 97 4.68 0.80 -4.44
C PRO A 97 5.33 1.04 -5.81
N CYS A 98 4.66 1.81 -6.67
CA CYS A 98 5.14 2.06 -8.03
C CYS A 98 5.83 3.43 -8.16
N CYS A 99 5.14 4.54 -7.93
CA CYS A 99 5.71 5.90 -8.01
C CYS A 99 5.07 6.75 -6.89
N GLN A 100 5.79 7.72 -6.31
CA GLN A 100 5.15 8.69 -5.43
C GLN A 100 5.65 10.12 -5.68
N HIS A 101 4.72 11.06 -5.81
CA HIS A 101 5.04 12.46 -6.07
C HIS A 101 4.70 13.40 -4.91
N GLU A 102 4.07 12.90 -3.85
CA GLU A 102 3.67 13.71 -2.69
C GLU A 102 4.87 14.27 -1.90
N ILE A 103 5.85 13.42 -1.57
CA ILE A 103 6.98 13.82 -0.71
C ILE A 103 8.07 14.57 -1.48
N ALA A 104 8.33 14.20 -2.73
CA ALA A 104 9.38 14.80 -3.55
C ALA A 104 9.41 16.35 -3.59
N PRO A 105 8.29 17.07 -3.81
CA PRO A 105 8.29 18.54 -3.83
C PRO A 105 8.57 19.16 -2.45
N GLN A 106 8.34 18.43 -1.36
CA GLN A 106 8.54 18.92 0.00
C GLN A 106 10.02 18.85 0.44
N ILE A 107 10.79 17.89 -0.09
CA ILE A 107 12.22 17.74 0.24
C ILE A 107 13.02 18.91 -0.34
N ALA A 108 13.60 19.73 0.53
CA ALA A 108 14.50 20.82 0.13
C ALA A 108 15.88 20.27 -0.25
N ALA A 109 16.39 20.69 -1.41
CA ALA A 109 17.77 20.35 -1.81
C ALA A 109 18.78 21.34 -1.22
N ALA A 110 18.55 22.64 -1.42
CA ALA A 110 19.43 23.70 -0.98
C ALA A 110 19.50 23.80 0.55
N GLY A 111 20.71 23.86 1.09
CA GLY A 111 20.94 23.99 2.54
C GLY A 111 20.74 22.70 3.34
N SER A 112 20.50 21.57 2.66
CA SER A 112 20.52 20.24 3.30
C SER A 112 21.92 19.63 3.24
N ASP A 113 22.26 18.75 4.19
CA ASP A 113 23.50 17.96 4.14
C ASP A 113 23.58 17.05 2.89
N LEU A 114 22.44 16.81 2.23
CA LEU A 114 22.32 16.01 1.01
C LEU A 114 22.23 16.87 -0.27
N GLU A 115 22.53 18.17 -0.22
CA GLU A 115 22.38 19.07 -1.37
C GLU A 115 23.07 18.53 -2.65
N GLY A 116 24.28 17.97 -2.50
CA GLY A 116 25.03 17.38 -3.61
C GLY A 116 24.31 16.21 -4.30
N LEU A 117 23.50 15.45 -3.56
CA LEU A 117 22.64 14.37 -4.07
C LEU A 117 21.34 14.95 -4.64
N LEU A 118 20.68 15.82 -3.88
CA LEU A 118 19.31 16.28 -4.13
C LEU A 118 19.20 17.35 -5.22
N LYS A 119 20.30 17.99 -5.62
CA LYS A 119 20.31 18.94 -6.75
C LYS A 119 19.99 18.28 -8.09
N PHE A 120 20.16 16.96 -8.21
CA PHE A 120 19.83 16.20 -9.42
C PHE A 120 18.41 15.65 -9.30
N GLY A 121 17.48 16.13 -10.15
CA GLY A 121 16.05 15.82 -10.04
C GLY A 121 15.72 14.31 -9.99
N LEU A 122 16.42 13.48 -10.78
CA LEU A 122 16.26 12.02 -10.73
C LEU A 122 16.64 11.42 -9.36
N LEU A 123 17.76 11.87 -8.78
CA LEU A 123 18.23 11.37 -7.49
C LEU A 123 17.34 11.88 -6.35
N LYS A 124 16.86 13.12 -6.45
CA LYS A 124 15.86 13.67 -5.54
C LYS A 124 14.57 12.84 -5.55
N GLN A 125 14.07 12.48 -6.74
CA GLN A 125 12.87 11.65 -6.86
C GLN A 125 13.09 10.25 -6.25
N ARG A 126 14.21 9.59 -6.54
CA ARG A 126 14.53 8.28 -5.97
C ARG A 126 14.70 8.34 -4.44
N HIS A 127 15.32 9.39 -3.93
CA HIS A 127 15.42 9.62 -2.50
C HIS A 127 14.03 9.79 -1.87
N ALA A 128 13.16 10.59 -2.47
CA ALA A 128 11.79 10.77 -2.01
C ALA A 128 10.97 9.47 -2.04
N ASP A 129 11.16 8.63 -3.07
CA ASP A 129 10.53 7.31 -3.13
C ASP A 129 10.95 6.44 -1.92
N LEU A 130 12.25 6.37 -1.62
CA LEU A 130 12.77 5.62 -0.45
C LEU A 130 12.23 6.17 0.88
N VAL A 131 12.20 7.49 1.03
CA VAL A 131 11.64 8.16 2.21
C VAL A 131 10.15 7.82 2.36
N THR A 132 9.39 7.81 1.26
CA THR A 132 7.98 7.45 1.27
C THR A 132 7.78 6.01 1.73
N ASP A 133 8.52 5.06 1.18
CA ASP A 133 8.34 3.64 1.51
C ASP A 133 8.77 3.34 2.95
N ALA A 134 9.82 4.01 3.45
CA ALA A 134 10.19 3.96 4.87
C ALA A 134 9.09 4.58 5.77
N ALA A 135 8.52 5.71 5.37
CA ALA A 135 7.42 6.35 6.09
C ALA A 135 6.19 5.44 6.18
N ARG A 136 5.81 4.78 5.08
CA ARG A 136 4.72 3.79 5.03
C ARG A 136 4.98 2.60 5.95
N ALA A 137 6.20 2.05 5.92
CA ALA A 137 6.59 0.95 6.78
C ALA A 137 6.50 1.32 8.27
N LEU A 138 7.03 2.49 8.66
CA LEU A 138 6.98 2.97 10.05
C LEU A 138 5.55 3.24 10.53
N LEU A 139 4.67 3.75 9.66
CA LEU A 139 3.25 3.94 10.00
C LEU A 139 2.54 2.60 10.18
N LEU A 140 2.81 1.60 9.33
CA LEU A 140 2.29 0.25 9.53
C LEU A 140 2.77 -0.36 10.86
N GLU A 141 4.03 -0.17 11.24
CA GLU A 141 4.55 -0.59 12.54
C GLU A 141 3.87 0.15 13.70
N ALA A 142 3.67 1.47 13.58
CA ALA A 142 2.93 2.26 14.55
C ALA A 142 1.48 1.76 14.73
N GLU A 143 0.88 1.21 13.68
CA GLU A 143 -0.46 0.62 13.69
C GLU A 143 -0.48 -0.87 14.12
N GLY A 144 0.66 -1.43 14.54
CA GLY A 144 0.76 -2.78 15.10
C GLY A 144 0.93 -3.88 14.05
N TYR A 145 1.67 -3.59 12.98
CA TYR A 145 2.09 -4.59 12.01
C TYR A 145 3.60 -4.83 12.10
N ALA A 146 4.03 -6.09 12.08
CA ALA A 146 5.41 -6.44 11.83
C ALA A 146 5.67 -6.31 10.33
N VAL A 147 6.57 -5.40 9.95
CA VAL A 147 6.80 -5.02 8.55
C VAL A 147 8.11 -5.61 8.01
N ARG A 148 8.09 -6.04 6.75
CA ARG A 148 9.26 -6.40 5.97
C ARG A 148 9.24 -5.63 4.66
N VAL A 149 10.35 -4.97 4.37
CA VAL A 149 10.60 -4.31 3.08
C VAL A 149 11.57 -5.21 2.32
N ILE A 150 11.12 -5.81 1.22
CA ILE A 150 11.87 -6.84 0.49
C ILE A 150 11.93 -6.55 -1.00
N GLU A 151 12.94 -7.09 -1.67
CA GLU A 151 13.01 -7.10 -3.13
C GLU A 151 12.17 -8.27 -3.68
N PHE A 152 11.26 -8.01 -4.62
CA PHE A 152 10.35 -9.04 -5.15
C PHE A 152 10.64 -9.48 -6.60
N VAL A 153 11.50 -8.76 -7.31
CA VAL A 153 12.01 -9.13 -8.65
C VAL A 153 13.44 -8.63 -8.80
N SER A 154 14.23 -9.34 -9.62
CA SER A 154 15.57 -8.87 -10.01
C SER A 154 15.51 -7.46 -10.61
N THR A 155 16.47 -6.61 -10.23
CA THR A 155 16.63 -5.24 -10.76
C THR A 155 16.85 -5.21 -12.27
N GLU A 156 17.16 -6.36 -12.88
CA GLU A 156 17.33 -6.52 -14.34
C GLU A 156 16.06 -6.22 -15.14
N HIS A 157 14.87 -6.28 -14.51
CA HIS A 157 13.59 -6.09 -15.19
C HIS A 157 12.84 -4.81 -14.79
N SER A 158 13.15 -4.21 -13.63
CA SER A 158 12.52 -2.97 -13.17
C SER A 158 13.38 -2.28 -12.11
N ALA A 159 13.47 -0.95 -12.19
CA ALA A 159 14.06 -0.11 -11.13
C ALA A 159 13.12 0.04 -9.91
N LYS A 160 11.88 -0.46 -10.00
CA LYS A 160 10.90 -0.54 -8.91
C LYS A 160 10.74 -2.00 -8.54
N ASN A 161 11.50 -2.45 -7.55
CA ASN A 161 11.60 -3.84 -7.13
C ASN A 161 11.23 -4.06 -5.66
N LEU A 162 10.68 -3.05 -4.99
CA LEU A 162 10.38 -3.08 -3.56
C LEU A 162 8.94 -3.53 -3.30
N MET A 163 8.79 -4.40 -2.30
CA MET A 163 7.50 -4.84 -1.76
C MET A 163 7.50 -4.62 -0.25
N ILE A 164 6.41 -4.06 0.27
CA ILE A 164 6.14 -3.91 1.70
C ILE A 164 5.15 -5.01 2.08
N ALA A 165 5.56 -5.92 2.96
CA ALA A 165 4.72 -6.96 3.53
C ALA A 165 4.56 -6.71 5.03
N ALA A 166 3.33 -6.58 5.50
CA ALA A 166 3.01 -6.20 6.87
C ALA A 166 2.03 -7.20 7.47
N VAL A 167 2.44 -7.87 8.55
CA VAL A 167 1.64 -8.88 9.26
C VAL A 167 1.21 -8.33 10.61
N ARG A 168 -0.08 -8.40 10.93
CA ARG A 168 -0.60 -7.91 12.22
C ARG A 168 0.11 -8.63 13.38
N SER A 169 0.65 -7.87 14.31
CA SER A 169 1.44 -8.40 15.43
C SER A 169 1.26 -7.58 16.71
N ALA A 170 1.18 -8.28 17.84
CA ALA A 170 1.13 -7.65 19.17
C ALA A 170 2.52 -7.29 19.71
N GLU A 171 3.60 -7.77 19.08
CA GLU A 171 4.98 -7.66 19.58
C GLU A 171 5.71 -6.41 19.07
N VAL A 172 5.02 -5.55 18.31
CA VAL A 172 5.63 -4.35 17.70
C VAL A 172 5.59 -3.19 18.69
N ASP A 173 6.73 -2.52 18.87
CA ASP A 173 6.81 -1.29 19.64
C ASP A 173 6.24 -0.11 18.82
N ARG A 174 4.92 0.05 18.92
CA ARG A 174 4.17 1.10 18.21
C ARG A 174 4.66 2.51 18.54
N SER A 175 5.09 2.73 19.79
CA SER A 175 5.53 4.06 20.23
C SER A 175 6.88 4.42 19.62
N ALA A 176 7.82 3.46 19.60
CA ALA A 176 9.11 3.63 18.94
C ALA A 176 8.95 3.89 17.44
N ALA A 177 8.09 3.12 16.76
CA ALA A 177 7.83 3.29 15.33
C ALA A 177 7.23 4.67 14.99
N ALA A 178 6.24 5.12 15.77
CA ALA A 178 5.65 6.45 15.60
C ALA A 178 6.67 7.58 15.83
N GLU A 179 7.59 7.41 16.78
CA GLU A 179 8.67 8.35 17.02
C GLU A 179 9.69 8.37 15.88
N GLN A 180 10.07 7.20 15.36
CA GLN A 180 10.93 7.08 14.18
C GLN A 180 10.31 7.74 12.95
N TYR A 181 9.01 7.56 12.73
CA TYR A 181 8.27 8.25 11.67
C TYR A 181 8.38 9.78 11.79
N ARG A 182 8.14 10.32 13.00
CA ARG A 182 8.26 11.77 13.24
C ARG A 182 9.66 12.29 12.96
N ARG A 183 10.69 11.56 13.40
CA ARG A 183 12.09 11.91 13.13
C ARG A 183 12.43 11.86 11.65
N LEU A 184 11.93 10.86 10.93
CA LEU A 184 12.09 10.76 9.48
C LEU A 184 11.45 11.96 8.77
N ALA A 185 10.22 12.34 9.16
CA ALA A 185 9.53 13.50 8.61
C ALA A 185 10.32 14.81 8.80
N VAL A 186 10.83 15.04 10.02
CA VAL A 186 11.68 16.20 10.33
C VAL A 186 12.99 16.15 9.54
N SER A 187 13.68 15.02 9.52
CA SER A 187 14.99 14.88 8.88
C SER A 187 14.92 14.98 7.36
N ALA A 188 13.87 14.45 6.74
CA ALA A 188 13.66 14.51 5.29
C ALA A 188 12.97 15.82 4.86
N GLY A 189 12.36 16.56 5.80
CA GLY A 189 11.76 17.87 5.56
C GLY A 189 10.37 17.82 4.91
N PHE A 190 9.60 16.75 5.09
CA PHE A 190 8.21 16.69 4.62
C PHE A 190 7.22 16.94 5.76
N GLN A 191 6.09 17.58 5.44
CA GLN A 191 5.04 17.95 6.38
C GLN A 191 3.73 17.20 6.11
N HIS A 192 3.47 16.88 4.85
CA HIS A 192 2.27 16.20 4.38
C HIS A 192 2.60 14.79 3.94
N HIS A 193 1.80 13.84 4.41
CA HIS A 193 1.86 12.45 4.00
C HIS A 193 0.47 11.84 4.12
N ARG A 194 -0.12 11.46 2.98
CA ARG A 194 -1.51 10.99 2.87
C ARG A 194 -1.87 9.94 3.91
N LEU A 195 -1.03 8.92 4.09
CA LEU A 195 -1.32 7.83 5.03
C LEU A 195 -1.43 8.34 6.46
N ALA A 196 -0.52 9.22 6.89
CA ALA A 196 -0.56 9.80 8.23
C ALA A 196 -1.80 10.69 8.43
N GLU A 197 -2.22 11.42 7.41
CA GLU A 197 -3.43 12.24 7.46
C GLU A 197 -4.70 11.38 7.58
N LEU A 198 -4.77 10.27 6.85
CA LEU A 198 -5.87 9.31 6.94
C LEU A 198 -5.98 8.69 8.34
N LEU A 199 -4.85 8.25 8.91
CA LEU A 199 -4.82 7.63 10.25
C LEU A 199 -5.24 8.59 11.37
N ARG A 200 -4.92 9.88 11.25
CA ARG A 200 -5.35 10.90 12.22
C ARG A 200 -6.86 11.16 12.20
N ASN A 201 -7.50 11.02 11.05
CA ASN A 201 -8.92 11.34 10.86
C ASN A 201 -9.85 10.14 11.14
N GLY A 202 -9.29 8.94 11.25
CA GLY A 202 -10.02 7.70 11.56
C GLY A 202 -9.90 7.23 13.01
N SER A 203 -9.19 7.97 13.87
CA SER A 203 -9.02 7.68 15.31
C SER A 203 -10.14 8.27 16.16
#